data_AF-A0AAC9PPU4-F1
#
_entry.id   AF-A0AAC9PPU4-F1
#
_cell.length_a   1.000
_cell.length_b   1.000
_cell.length_c   1.000
_cell.angle_alpha   90.00
_cell.angle_beta   90.00
_cell.angle_gamma   90.00
#
_symmetry.space_group_name_H-M   'P 1'
#
loop_
_entity.id
_entity.type
_entity.pdbx_description
1 polymer ?
#
loop_
_entity_poly.entity_id
_entity_poly.type
_entity_poly.pdbx_seq_one_letter_code
_entity_poly.pdbx_strand_id
1 'polypeptide(L)'
;MDLDLTAPTASLASAVADVTRLLPTRVIEPVLTGIVLRGDAEGVTLSGTDRERGIRLWAPTLCHVDGEVLVPAKPLAETLRTVDTPEIRLVVEGSRLAVRTPQARFALPLLDLDTHPGVPAPPARLGVVAGGALRAALAPVAAAASRDDALPVFTGVRIASEGDRLVLMASDRFRLATARLPWRPVDTTPIDVLLPANTLAEILRRIPDGAEVGLHADEDRAALTWERSGLITALLATPFPSTDRLLSVTPDTTAWVEADVLAGAVRRALPYTGPHGLISLEVGDAELRVRGVDSQTGESEEMVKAVVDGGRPTRRFQARNLADGLKAFAGEQVRLAVPDIDRRGTVLTGEARRDEVELTYLVAPSRGGGH
;
A
#
# COMPACT_ATOMS: atom_id res chain seq x y z
N MET A 1 -15.19 25.24 22.96
CA MET A 1 -14.27 24.70 21.94
C MET A 1 -14.15 25.79 20.91
N ASP A 2 -12.97 26.39 20.78
CA ASP A 2 -12.72 27.44 19.79
C ASP A 2 -11.75 26.87 18.75
N LEU A 3 -11.88 27.31 17.50
CA LEU A 3 -10.92 27.01 16.43
C LEU A 3 -11.21 27.98 15.28
N ASP A 4 -10.17 28.62 14.78
CA ASP A 4 -10.24 29.48 13.60
C ASP A 4 -8.95 29.35 12.80
N LEU A 5 -9.05 28.83 11.57
CA LEU A 5 -7.90 28.67 10.69
C LEU A 5 -8.25 28.90 9.23
N THR A 6 -7.24 29.30 8.45
CA THR A 6 -7.28 29.39 7.00
C THR A 6 -6.31 28.37 6.39
N ALA A 7 -6.77 27.63 5.39
CA ALA A 7 -6.01 26.54 4.78
C ALA A 7 -6.15 26.53 3.24
N PRO A 8 -5.09 26.14 2.51
CA PRO A 8 -5.23 25.77 1.11
C PRO A 8 -6.21 24.60 0.95
N THR A 9 -7.27 24.80 0.18
CA THR A 9 -8.38 23.84 0.05
C THR A 9 -7.90 22.47 -0.40
N ALA A 10 -7.05 22.43 -1.43
CA ALA A 10 -6.53 21.18 -1.98
C ALA A 10 -5.74 20.36 -0.95
N SER A 11 -4.89 21.01 -0.14
CA SER A 11 -4.09 20.35 0.90
C SER A 11 -4.99 19.77 2.00
N LEU A 12 -5.90 20.59 2.53
CA LEU A 12 -6.81 20.17 3.60
C LEU A 12 -7.80 19.10 3.14
N ALA A 13 -8.42 19.27 1.97
CA ALA A 13 -9.34 18.29 1.39
C ALA A 13 -8.65 16.93 1.19
N SER A 14 -7.40 16.96 0.71
CA SER A 14 -6.57 15.77 0.52
C SER A 14 -6.27 15.08 1.86
N ALA A 15 -5.85 15.82 2.90
CA ALA A 15 -5.59 15.25 4.21
C ALA A 15 -6.85 14.68 4.89
N VAL A 16 -7.97 15.42 4.84
CA VAL A 16 -9.28 14.95 5.36
C VAL A 16 -9.73 13.68 4.65
N ALA A 17 -9.60 13.63 3.31
CA ALA A 17 -10.00 12.45 2.54
C ALA A 17 -9.19 11.21 2.92
N ASP A 18 -7.91 11.36 3.27
CA ASP A 18 -7.05 10.25 3.66
C ASP A 18 -7.36 9.73 5.06
N VAL A 19 -7.53 10.64 6.03
CA VAL A 19 -8.00 10.24 7.37
C VAL A 19 -9.36 9.54 7.27
N THR A 20 -10.28 10.08 6.45
CA THR A 20 -11.63 9.51 6.27
C THR A 20 -11.61 8.08 5.70
N ARG A 21 -10.65 7.72 4.85
CA ARG A 21 -10.59 6.36 4.26
C ARG A 21 -10.18 5.28 5.25
N LEU A 22 -9.35 5.65 6.23
CA LEU A 22 -8.94 4.74 7.30
C LEU A 22 -9.97 4.61 8.41
N LEU A 23 -10.90 5.57 8.52
CA LEU A 23 -11.99 5.50 9.49
C LEU A 23 -13.10 4.55 9.03
N PRO A 24 -13.69 3.79 9.96
CA PRO A 24 -14.77 2.87 9.67
C PRO A 24 -16.02 3.65 9.23
N THR A 25 -16.70 3.14 8.20
CA THR A 25 -17.90 3.79 7.65
C THR A 25 -19.17 3.52 8.45
N ARG A 26 -19.17 2.45 9.27
CA ARG A 26 -20.26 2.10 10.19
C ARG A 26 -19.65 1.65 11.52
N VAL A 27 -20.00 2.35 12.58
CA VAL A 27 -19.61 2.03 13.96
C VAL A 27 -20.81 2.20 14.86
N ILE A 28 -20.80 1.45 15.96
CA ILE A 28 -21.78 1.59 17.04
C ILE A 28 -21.60 2.94 17.74
N GLU A 29 -20.37 3.45 17.80
CA GLU A 29 -19.99 4.69 18.47
C GLU A 29 -19.73 5.82 17.46
N PRO A 30 -20.68 6.77 17.27
CA PRO A 30 -20.58 7.80 16.25
C PRO A 30 -19.32 8.66 16.30
N VAL A 31 -18.72 8.81 17.49
CA VAL A 31 -17.52 9.62 17.70
C VAL A 31 -16.32 9.11 16.90
N LEU A 32 -16.22 7.79 16.66
CA LEU A 32 -15.16 7.18 15.86
C LEU A 32 -15.31 7.43 14.35
N THR A 33 -16.43 8.00 13.91
CA THR A 33 -16.59 8.50 12.53
C THR A 33 -16.08 9.92 12.36
N GLY A 34 -15.64 10.56 13.45
CA GLY A 34 -15.16 11.93 13.45
C GLY A 34 -13.67 12.05 13.19
N ILE A 35 -13.25 13.22 12.73
CA ILE A 35 -11.86 13.67 12.70
C ILE A 35 -11.68 14.72 13.78
N VAL A 36 -10.68 14.53 14.62
CA VAL A 36 -10.20 15.56 15.52
C VAL A 36 -9.32 16.52 14.72
N LEU A 37 -9.72 17.78 14.65
CA LEU A 37 -8.94 18.87 14.08
C LEU A 37 -8.35 19.67 15.23
N ARG A 38 -7.03 19.68 15.35
CA ARG A 38 -6.29 20.50 16.30
C ARG A 38 -5.46 21.54 15.55
N GLY A 39 -5.83 22.80 15.69
CA GLY A 39 -5.10 23.93 15.13
C GLY A 39 -4.22 24.60 16.18
N ASP A 40 -3.00 24.95 15.79
CA ASP A 40 -2.06 25.75 16.57
C ASP A 40 -1.21 26.64 15.66
N ALA A 41 -0.31 27.41 16.26
CA ALA A 41 0.60 28.32 15.55
C ALA A 41 1.44 27.64 14.44
N GLU A 42 1.64 26.32 14.49
CA GLU A 42 2.43 25.62 13.49
C GLU A 42 1.58 24.99 12.38
N GLY A 43 0.25 24.93 12.49
CA GLY A 43 -0.64 24.40 11.46
C GLY A 43 -1.84 23.64 12.03
N VAL A 44 -2.34 22.66 11.26
CA VAL A 44 -3.45 21.81 11.69
C VAL A 44 -3.03 20.34 11.69
N THR A 45 -3.36 19.66 12.78
CA THR A 45 -3.25 18.21 12.90
C THR A 45 -4.65 17.60 12.77
N LEU A 46 -4.79 16.65 11.85
CA LEU A 46 -5.98 15.83 11.66
C LEU A 46 -5.73 14.46 12.26
N SER A 47 -6.57 14.04 13.19
CA SER A 47 -6.44 12.74 13.86
C SER A 47 -7.74 11.95 13.82
N GLY A 48 -7.65 10.64 13.69
CA GLY A 48 -8.80 9.75 13.72
C GLY A 48 -8.41 8.34 14.18
N THR A 49 -9.34 7.62 14.81
CA THR A 49 -9.11 6.25 15.26
C THR A 49 -10.38 5.42 15.26
N ASP A 50 -10.22 4.10 15.08
CA ASP A 50 -11.24 3.08 15.35
C ASP A 50 -10.88 2.17 16.54
N ARG A 51 -9.95 2.62 17.38
CA ARG A 51 -9.27 1.91 18.50
C ARG A 51 -8.17 0.94 18.11
N GLU A 52 -8.30 0.29 16.96
CA GLU A 52 -7.27 -0.62 16.44
C GLU A 52 -6.23 0.14 15.63
N ARG A 53 -6.69 1.10 14.83
CA ARG A 53 -5.92 1.94 13.94
C ARG A 53 -6.07 3.39 14.37
N GLY A 54 -4.99 4.13 14.26
CA GLY A 54 -4.94 5.56 14.53
C GLY A 54 -4.12 6.23 13.45
N ILE A 55 -4.62 7.32 12.90
CA ILE A 55 -3.90 8.15 11.94
C ILE A 55 -3.77 9.56 12.50
N ARG A 56 -2.61 10.15 12.25
CA ARG A 56 -2.32 11.56 12.46
C ARG A 56 -1.70 12.12 11.20
N LEU A 57 -2.31 13.12 10.58
CA LEU A 57 -1.74 13.85 9.46
C LEU A 57 -1.61 15.32 9.83
N TRP A 58 -0.52 15.95 9.44
CA TRP A 58 -0.32 17.38 9.59
C TRP A 58 -0.46 18.08 8.23
N ALA A 59 -1.06 19.27 8.24
CA ALA A 59 -1.12 20.15 7.08
C ALA A 59 -0.77 21.60 7.47
N PRO A 60 -0.02 22.32 6.62
CA PRO A 60 0.28 23.72 6.85
C PRO A 60 -0.99 24.58 6.72
N THR A 61 -1.27 25.37 7.74
CA THR A 61 -2.42 26.28 7.79
C THR A 61 -2.07 27.52 8.60
N LEU A 62 -2.75 28.63 8.34
CA LEU A 62 -2.68 29.82 9.18
C LEU A 62 -3.75 29.69 10.28
N CYS A 63 -3.32 29.45 11.53
CA CYS A 63 -4.24 29.42 12.67
C CYS A 63 -4.38 30.82 13.27
N HIS A 64 -5.62 31.30 13.38
CA HIS A 64 -5.98 32.59 14.00
C HIS A 64 -6.37 32.42 15.46
N VAL A 65 -7.02 31.29 15.78
CA VAL A 65 -7.41 30.89 17.13
C VAL A 65 -7.13 29.40 17.30
N ASP A 66 -6.20 29.10 18.21
CA ASP A 66 -5.85 27.73 18.59
C ASP A 66 -7.05 26.99 19.17
N GLY A 67 -7.09 25.69 18.92
CA GLY A 67 -7.99 24.81 19.63
C GLY A 67 -8.25 23.49 18.92
N GLU A 68 -9.23 22.76 19.44
CA GLU A 68 -9.46 21.37 19.06
C GLU A 68 -10.95 21.07 18.95
N VAL A 69 -11.35 20.43 17.85
CA VAL A 69 -12.74 20.05 17.58
C VAL A 69 -12.87 18.68 16.96
N LEU A 70 -13.98 18.01 17.22
CA LEU A 70 -14.35 16.76 16.57
C LEU A 70 -15.48 17.02 15.56
N VAL A 71 -15.26 16.64 14.30
CA VAL A 71 -16.21 16.87 13.20
C VAL A 71 -16.43 15.58 12.40
N PRO A 72 -17.66 15.27 11.94
CA PRO A 72 -17.91 14.09 11.12
C PRO A 72 -17.02 14.03 9.87
N ALA A 73 -16.22 12.97 9.73
CA ALA A 73 -15.19 12.84 8.70
C ALA A 73 -15.78 12.94 7.28
N LYS A 74 -16.79 12.11 7.01
CA LYS A 74 -17.39 11.98 5.69
C LYS A 74 -18.10 13.27 5.22
N PRO A 75 -18.99 13.90 6.03
CA PRO A 75 -19.56 15.20 5.67
C PRO A 75 -18.52 16.29 5.42
N LEU A 76 -17.44 16.34 6.21
CA LEU A 76 -16.34 17.28 5.97
C LEU A 76 -15.64 16.97 4.65
N ALA A 77 -15.26 15.72 4.40
CA ALA A 77 -14.60 15.29 3.17
C ALA A 77 -15.45 15.57 1.92
N GLU A 78 -16.76 15.37 1.99
CA GLU A 78 -17.70 15.66 0.92
C GLU A 78 -17.82 17.17 0.68
N THR A 79 -17.95 17.97 1.76
CA THR A 79 -17.99 19.43 1.67
C THR A 79 -16.74 19.97 0.99
N LEU A 80 -15.56 19.62 1.50
CA LEU A 80 -14.27 20.10 0.98
C LEU A 80 -14.02 19.72 -0.49
N ARG A 81 -14.55 18.58 -0.94
CA ARG A 81 -14.44 18.13 -2.34
C ARG A 81 -15.27 18.96 -3.31
N THR A 82 -16.35 19.59 -2.82
CA THR A 82 -17.24 20.41 -3.65
C THR A 82 -16.83 21.88 -3.74
N VAL A 83 -15.88 22.31 -2.91
CA VAL A 83 -15.42 23.70 -2.87
C VAL A 83 -14.40 23.95 -3.98
N ASP A 84 -14.73 24.90 -4.85
CA ASP A 84 -13.86 25.37 -5.94
C ASP A 84 -13.26 26.75 -5.61
N THR A 85 -12.61 26.84 -4.45
CA THR A 85 -11.83 28.03 -4.05
C THR A 85 -10.43 27.60 -3.62
N PRO A 86 -9.40 28.41 -3.88
CA PRO A 86 -8.01 28.04 -3.55
C PRO A 86 -7.78 27.91 -2.05
N GLU A 87 -8.50 28.71 -1.25
CA GLU A 87 -8.43 28.71 0.20
C GLU A 87 -9.82 28.66 0.83
N ILE A 88 -9.87 28.13 2.05
CA ILE A 88 -11.05 28.08 2.90
C ILE A 88 -10.70 28.51 4.33
N ARG A 89 -11.70 29.00 5.05
CA ARG A 89 -11.59 29.26 6.49
C ARG A 89 -12.49 28.28 7.26
N LEU A 90 -11.93 27.60 8.24
CA LEU A 90 -12.65 26.77 9.20
C LEU A 90 -12.81 27.56 10.51
N VAL A 91 -14.05 27.81 10.94
CA VAL A 91 -14.33 28.59 12.15
C VAL A 91 -15.38 27.88 13.00
N VAL A 92 -15.16 27.80 14.30
CA VAL A 92 -16.20 27.31 15.23
C VAL A 92 -17.23 28.40 15.49
N GLU A 93 -18.50 28.06 15.25
CA GLU A 93 -19.65 28.93 15.46
C GLU A 93 -20.66 28.22 16.36
N GLY A 94 -20.52 28.39 17.67
CA GLY A 94 -21.33 27.69 18.66
C GLY A 94 -21.05 26.18 18.63
N SER A 95 -22.03 25.37 18.25
CA SER A 95 -21.93 23.91 18.18
C SER A 95 -21.61 23.37 16.77
N ARG A 96 -21.10 24.22 15.88
CA ARG A 96 -20.84 23.86 14.47
C ARG A 96 -19.45 24.31 14.02
N LEU A 97 -18.82 23.52 13.16
CA LEU A 97 -17.68 23.93 12.36
C LEU A 97 -18.19 24.55 11.06
N ALA A 98 -18.00 25.84 10.88
CA ALA A 98 -18.30 26.54 9.64
C ALA A 98 -17.13 26.45 8.66
N VAL A 99 -17.37 25.91 7.47
CA VAL A 99 -16.49 25.99 6.30
C VAL A 99 -16.91 27.21 5.49
N ARG A 100 -16.09 28.27 5.50
CA ARG A 100 -16.38 29.53 4.82
C ARG A 100 -15.52 29.68 3.57
N THR A 101 -16.17 30.08 2.50
CA THR A 101 -15.57 30.58 1.26
C THR A 101 -16.06 32.02 1.03
N PRO A 102 -15.54 32.78 0.05
CA PRO A 102 -16.05 34.11 -0.27
C PRO A 102 -17.55 34.13 -0.64
N GLN A 103 -18.08 33.02 -1.17
CA GLN A 103 -19.43 32.95 -1.74
C GLN A 103 -20.37 32.00 -0.99
N ALA A 104 -19.85 31.18 -0.09
CA ALA A 104 -20.63 30.14 0.58
C ALA A 104 -20.22 29.93 2.04
N ARG A 105 -21.18 29.44 2.81
CA ARG A 105 -20.97 28.97 4.18
C ARG A 105 -21.65 27.62 4.34
N PHE A 106 -20.86 26.61 4.68
CA PHE A 106 -21.33 25.29 5.08
C PHE A 106 -21.10 25.16 6.58
N ALA A 107 -21.99 24.48 7.31
CA ALA A 107 -21.86 24.34 8.76
C ALA A 107 -22.14 22.90 9.17
N LEU A 108 -21.12 22.23 9.71
CA LEU A 108 -21.18 20.84 10.13
C LEU A 108 -21.35 20.78 11.65
N PRO A 109 -22.24 19.92 12.18
CA PRO A 109 -22.36 19.76 13.62
C PRO A 109 -21.06 19.21 14.21
N LEU A 110 -20.63 19.77 15.34
CA LEU A 110 -19.54 19.20 16.12
C LEU A 110 -20.04 17.96 16.85
N LEU A 111 -19.16 16.98 16.99
CA LEU A 111 -19.35 15.83 17.86
C LEU A 111 -18.70 16.12 19.22
N ASP A 112 -19.07 15.34 20.23
CA ASP A 112 -18.51 15.48 21.57
C ASP A 112 -17.06 14.98 21.62
N LEU A 113 -16.12 15.90 21.69
CA LEU A 113 -14.68 15.61 21.73
C LEU A 113 -14.29 14.81 22.97
N ASP A 114 -14.91 15.08 24.13
CA ASP A 114 -14.53 14.47 25.40
C ASP A 114 -14.81 12.95 25.43
N THR A 115 -15.67 12.49 24.53
CA THR A 115 -16.00 11.06 24.36
C THR A 115 -15.12 10.35 23.33
N HIS A 116 -14.31 11.08 22.57
CA HIS A 116 -13.40 10.49 21.59
C HIS A 116 -12.15 9.95 22.29
N PRO A 117 -11.75 8.69 22.05
CA PRO A 117 -10.67 8.04 22.81
C PRO A 117 -9.27 8.64 22.53
N GLY A 118 -9.14 9.45 21.48
CA GLY A 118 -7.87 10.00 21.02
C GLY A 118 -7.02 8.96 20.28
N VAL A 119 -6.02 9.44 19.54
CA VAL A 119 -5.05 8.55 18.89
C VAL A 119 -3.93 8.25 19.89
N PRO A 120 -3.66 6.97 20.22
CA PRO A 120 -2.61 6.60 21.15
C PRO A 120 -1.22 7.03 20.64
N ALA A 121 -0.32 7.29 21.58
CA ALA A 121 1.08 7.54 21.25
C ALA A 121 1.71 6.28 20.62
N PRO A 122 2.66 6.44 19.68
CA PRO A 122 3.38 5.30 19.13
C PRO A 122 4.21 4.60 20.23
N PRO A 123 4.44 3.29 20.12
CA PRO A 123 5.39 2.56 20.96
C PRO A 123 6.82 3.12 20.84
N ALA A 124 7.76 2.49 21.56
CA ALA A 124 9.17 2.83 21.42
C ALA A 124 9.64 2.74 19.96
N ARG A 125 10.47 3.70 19.55
CA ARG A 125 11.07 3.72 18.21
C ARG A 125 12.14 2.65 18.14
N LEU A 126 12.06 1.77 17.14
CA LEU A 126 12.98 0.66 16.91
C LEU A 126 14.04 1.00 15.86
N GLY A 127 13.75 1.94 14.96
CA GLY A 127 14.69 2.36 13.93
C GLY A 127 14.10 3.39 12.98
N VAL A 128 14.88 3.76 11.98
CA VAL A 128 14.46 4.66 10.91
C VAL A 128 14.84 4.12 9.54
N VAL A 129 13.99 4.39 8.55
CA VAL A 129 14.19 4.02 7.15
C VAL A 129 13.93 5.22 6.25
N ALA A 130 14.64 5.32 5.12
CA ALA A 130 14.36 6.36 4.13
C ALA A 130 12.97 6.16 3.53
N GLY A 131 12.15 7.21 3.50
CA GLY A 131 10.76 7.14 3.03
C GLY A 131 10.63 6.70 1.58
N GLY A 132 11.56 7.11 0.72
CA GLY A 132 11.64 6.67 -0.68
C GLY A 132 11.83 5.15 -0.79
N ALA A 133 12.85 4.61 -0.10
CA ALA A 133 13.11 3.18 -0.06
C ALA A 133 11.93 2.40 0.54
N LEU A 134 11.30 2.89 1.62
CA LEU A 134 10.13 2.25 2.22
C LEU A 134 8.95 2.23 1.24
N ARG A 135 8.67 3.31 0.51
CA ARG A 135 7.62 3.33 -0.53
C ARG A 135 7.93 2.36 -1.65
N ALA A 136 9.16 2.38 -2.17
CA ALA A 136 9.59 1.52 -3.27
C ALA A 136 9.54 0.02 -2.91
N ALA A 137 9.78 -0.33 -1.64
CA ALA A 137 9.67 -1.70 -1.14
C ALA A 137 8.23 -2.09 -0.80
N LEU A 138 7.52 -1.27 -0.02
CA LEU A 138 6.24 -1.63 0.57
C LEU A 138 5.08 -1.57 -0.42
N ALA A 139 5.12 -0.67 -1.42
CA ALA A 139 4.05 -0.58 -2.43
C ALA A 139 3.87 -1.88 -3.24
N PRO A 140 4.91 -2.47 -3.86
CA PRO A 140 4.77 -3.74 -4.57
C PRO A 140 4.52 -4.92 -3.62
N VAL A 141 5.07 -4.90 -2.40
CA VAL A 141 4.83 -5.97 -1.41
C VAL A 141 3.38 -5.97 -0.94
N ALA A 142 2.84 -4.83 -0.49
CA ALA A 142 1.45 -4.74 -0.03
C ALA A 142 0.44 -5.12 -1.13
N ALA A 143 0.76 -4.89 -2.41
CA ALA A 143 -0.08 -5.30 -3.53
C ALA A 143 -0.20 -6.83 -3.71
N ALA A 144 0.73 -7.61 -3.15
CA ALA A 144 0.73 -9.08 -3.17
C ALA A 144 -0.10 -9.71 -2.04
N ALA A 145 -0.54 -8.94 -1.05
CA ALA A 145 -1.38 -9.43 0.04
C ALA A 145 -2.77 -9.84 -0.46
N SER A 146 -3.37 -10.82 0.23
CA SER A 146 -4.76 -11.22 0.06
C SER A 146 -5.70 -10.06 0.39
N ARG A 147 -6.81 -10.00 -0.34
CA ARG A 147 -7.97 -9.15 -0.01
C ARG A 147 -9.13 -9.94 0.59
N ASP A 148 -8.95 -11.24 0.72
CA ASP A 148 -9.90 -12.17 1.32
C ASP A 148 -9.55 -12.37 2.79
N ASP A 149 -10.50 -12.01 3.66
CA ASP A 149 -10.39 -12.11 5.11
C ASP A 149 -10.55 -13.55 5.64
N ALA A 150 -10.84 -14.53 4.77
CA ALA A 150 -10.92 -15.94 5.17
C ALA A 150 -9.62 -16.48 5.77
N LEU A 151 -8.47 -15.91 5.38
CA LEU A 151 -7.16 -16.22 5.94
C LEU A 151 -6.42 -14.92 6.31
N PRO A 152 -6.68 -14.36 7.51
CA PRO A 152 -6.15 -13.05 7.91
C PRO A 152 -4.63 -12.90 7.85
N VAL A 153 -3.87 -13.99 8.03
CA VAL A 153 -2.40 -13.97 7.93
C VAL A 153 -1.90 -13.45 6.57
N PHE A 154 -2.68 -13.66 5.49
CA PHE A 154 -2.32 -13.24 4.15
C PHE A 154 -2.81 -11.83 3.81
N THR A 155 -3.61 -11.18 4.66
CA THR A 155 -4.03 -9.78 4.46
C THR A 155 -3.00 -8.77 4.95
N GLY A 156 -1.92 -9.26 5.58
CA GLY A 156 -0.84 -8.44 6.13
C GLY A 156 0.43 -8.39 5.27
N VAL A 157 1.29 -7.44 5.63
CA VAL A 157 2.70 -7.40 5.26
C VAL A 157 3.52 -7.72 6.51
N ARG A 158 4.32 -8.78 6.45
CA ARG A 158 5.34 -9.06 7.45
C ARG A 158 6.49 -8.09 7.27
N ILE A 159 6.96 -7.48 8.36
CA ILE A 159 8.14 -6.63 8.42
C ILE A 159 9.07 -7.26 9.46
N ALA A 160 10.21 -7.75 9.01
CA ALA A 160 11.22 -8.34 9.89
C ALA A 160 12.57 -7.64 9.72
N SER A 161 13.39 -7.60 10.77
CA SER A 161 14.76 -7.08 10.69
C SER A 161 15.78 -8.20 10.51
N GLU A 162 16.75 -7.99 9.62
CA GLU A 162 17.93 -8.82 9.44
C GLU A 162 19.17 -7.92 9.42
N GLY A 163 19.74 -7.70 10.61
CA GLY A 163 20.85 -6.75 10.78
C GLY A 163 20.45 -5.33 10.41
N ASP A 164 21.17 -4.74 9.46
CA ASP A 164 20.97 -3.40 8.91
C ASP A 164 19.95 -3.35 7.76
N ARG A 165 19.17 -4.42 7.57
CA ARG A 165 18.09 -4.49 6.58
C ARG A 165 16.75 -4.84 7.18
N LEU A 166 15.70 -4.28 6.61
CA LEU A 166 14.33 -4.77 6.77
C LEU A 166 14.00 -5.75 5.63
N VAL A 167 13.18 -6.74 5.95
CA VAL A 167 12.63 -7.72 5.03
C VAL A 167 11.11 -7.64 5.09
N LEU A 168 10.53 -7.19 3.99
CA LEU A 168 9.09 -7.02 3.82
C LEU A 168 8.55 -8.19 3.01
N MET A 169 7.46 -8.80 3.44
CA MET A 169 6.89 -9.96 2.77
C MET A 169 5.37 -9.97 2.80
N ALA A 170 4.74 -10.31 1.68
CA ALA A 170 3.30 -10.53 1.60
C ALA A 170 2.96 -11.56 0.52
N SER A 171 1.84 -12.25 0.70
CA SER A 171 1.38 -13.31 -0.20
C SER A 171 -0.14 -13.44 -0.15
N ASP A 172 -0.72 -13.94 -1.22
CA ASP A 172 -2.11 -14.39 -1.30
C ASP A 172 -2.21 -15.90 -1.59
N ARG A 173 -1.12 -16.65 -1.34
CA ARG A 173 -0.89 -18.07 -1.66
C ARG A 173 -0.60 -18.38 -3.12
N PHE A 174 -0.91 -17.49 -4.05
CA PHE A 174 -0.64 -17.68 -5.48
C PHE A 174 0.53 -16.83 -5.97
N ARG A 175 0.86 -15.77 -5.23
CA ARG A 175 2.07 -14.99 -5.42
C ARG A 175 2.71 -14.64 -4.10
N LEU A 176 3.99 -14.29 -4.14
CA LEU A 176 4.76 -13.86 -2.99
C LEU A 176 5.64 -12.70 -3.44
N ALA A 177 5.54 -11.56 -2.74
CA ALA A 177 6.47 -10.46 -2.91
C ALA A 177 7.37 -10.38 -1.70
N THR A 178 8.67 -10.18 -1.92
CA THR A 178 9.67 -9.96 -0.88
C THR A 178 10.53 -8.77 -1.28
N ALA A 179 10.69 -7.81 -0.37
CA ALA A 179 11.59 -6.69 -0.56
C ALA A 179 12.58 -6.61 0.60
N ARG A 180 13.85 -6.35 0.29
CA ARG A 180 14.89 -6.05 1.28
C ARG A 180 15.33 -4.60 1.07
N LEU A 181 15.45 -3.85 2.16
CA LEU A 181 15.82 -2.44 2.12
C LEU A 181 16.68 -2.06 3.33
N PRO A 182 17.63 -1.12 3.17
CA PRO A 182 18.44 -0.64 4.29
C PRO A 182 17.57 0.09 5.32
N TRP A 183 17.91 -0.06 6.59
CA TRP A 183 17.35 0.72 7.69
C TRP A 183 18.41 0.94 8.76
N ARG A 184 18.17 1.88 9.67
CA ARG A 184 19.06 2.16 10.80
C ARG A 184 18.34 1.81 12.09
N PRO A 185 18.63 0.64 12.68
CA PRO A 185 18.06 0.27 13.96
C PRO A 185 18.57 1.17 15.09
N VAL A 186 17.76 1.35 16.12
CA VAL A 186 18.18 2.00 17.37
C VAL A 186 19.07 1.07 18.20
N ASP A 187 18.77 -0.22 18.21
CA ASP A 187 19.52 -1.26 18.92
C ASP A 187 19.43 -2.61 18.17
N THR A 188 19.92 -3.70 18.77
CA THR A 188 19.93 -5.03 18.15
C THR A 188 18.65 -5.83 18.35
N THR A 189 17.57 -5.23 18.86
CA THR A 189 16.31 -5.92 19.11
C THR A 189 15.69 -6.35 17.78
N PRO A 190 15.44 -7.65 17.56
CA PRO A 190 14.85 -8.11 16.32
C PRO A 190 13.39 -7.65 16.23
N ILE A 191 13.00 -7.23 15.02
CA ILE A 191 11.62 -6.95 14.65
C ILE A 191 11.09 -8.14 13.87
N ASP A 192 9.89 -8.59 14.20
CA ASP A 192 9.08 -9.49 13.38
C ASP A 192 7.60 -9.22 13.65
N VAL A 193 7.00 -8.38 12.81
CA VAL A 193 5.63 -7.89 12.98
C VAL A 193 4.83 -8.07 11.72
N LEU A 194 3.52 -8.31 11.85
CA LEU A 194 2.59 -8.46 10.74
C LEU A 194 1.54 -7.35 10.80
N LEU A 195 1.53 -6.46 9.81
CA LEU A 195 0.66 -5.29 9.77
C LEU A 195 -0.36 -5.38 8.63
N PRO A 196 -1.60 -4.88 8.77
CA PRO A 196 -2.59 -4.89 7.69
C PRO A 196 -2.10 -4.18 6.42
N ALA A 197 -2.07 -4.88 5.29
CA ALA A 197 -1.50 -4.37 4.05
C ALA A 197 -2.27 -3.18 3.47
N ASN A 198 -3.60 -3.16 3.63
CA ASN A 198 -4.46 -2.05 3.21
C ASN A 198 -4.08 -0.73 3.91
N THR A 199 -3.84 -0.80 5.21
CA THR A 199 -3.55 0.34 6.08
C THR A 199 -2.19 0.91 5.72
N LEU A 200 -1.20 0.04 5.46
CA LEU A 200 0.10 0.44 4.94
C LEU A 200 -0.01 1.09 3.55
N ALA A 201 -0.73 0.46 2.62
CA ALA A 201 -0.87 0.98 1.26
C ALA A 201 -1.52 2.38 1.21
N GLU A 202 -2.48 2.64 2.10
CA GLU A 202 -3.15 3.95 2.18
C GLU A 202 -2.22 5.05 2.68
N ILE A 203 -1.32 4.76 3.63
CA ILE A 203 -0.47 5.77 4.23
C ILE A 203 0.82 6.03 3.43
N LEU A 204 1.29 5.05 2.66
CA LEU A 204 2.54 5.18 1.90
C LEU A 204 2.61 6.44 1.02
N ARG A 205 1.50 6.79 0.38
CA ARG A 205 1.38 7.98 -0.48
C ARG A 205 1.51 9.32 0.25
N ARG A 206 1.49 9.33 1.59
CA ARG A 206 1.63 10.53 2.44
C ARG A 206 3.04 10.75 2.95
N ILE A 207 3.90 9.74 2.83
CA ILE A 207 5.30 9.88 3.22
C ILE A 207 5.96 10.77 2.15
N PRO A 208 6.57 11.91 2.51
CA PRO A 208 7.25 12.78 1.55
C PRO A 208 8.49 12.12 0.93
N ASP A 209 8.92 12.65 -0.22
CA ASP A 209 10.24 12.37 -0.76
C ASP A 209 11.32 12.94 0.17
N GLY A 210 12.36 12.15 0.47
CA GLY A 210 13.44 12.53 1.38
C GLY A 210 13.12 12.47 2.88
N ALA A 211 11.88 12.19 3.28
CA ALA A 211 11.53 12.04 4.69
C ALA A 211 12.15 10.77 5.30
N GLU A 212 12.53 10.83 6.57
CA GLU A 212 12.87 9.66 7.37
C GLU A 212 11.62 9.13 8.08
N VAL A 213 11.38 7.83 7.99
CA VAL A 213 10.24 7.16 8.60
C VAL A 213 10.72 6.38 9.82
N GLY A 214 10.19 6.72 10.99
CA GLY A 214 10.35 5.93 12.21
C GLY A 214 9.49 4.69 12.19
N LEU A 215 10.10 3.54 12.47
CA LEU A 215 9.40 2.28 12.74
C LEU A 215 9.32 2.08 14.26
N HIS A 216 8.11 1.82 14.74
CA HIS A 216 7.81 1.58 16.14
C HIS A 216 7.04 0.27 16.26
N ALA A 217 7.30 -0.53 17.27
CA ALA A 217 6.46 -1.67 17.60
C ALA A 217 6.60 -2.10 19.06
N ASP A 218 5.55 -2.76 19.56
CA ASP A 218 5.52 -3.58 20.77
C ASP A 218 4.80 -4.91 20.46
N GLU A 219 4.33 -5.63 21.47
CA GLU A 219 3.66 -6.93 21.32
C GLU A 219 2.30 -6.84 20.62
N ASP A 220 1.63 -5.68 20.67
CA ASP A 220 0.24 -5.51 20.22
C ASP A 220 0.09 -4.55 19.03
N ARG A 221 1.01 -3.60 18.88
CA ARG A 221 0.89 -2.48 17.95
C ARG A 221 2.19 -2.18 17.24
N ALA A 222 2.06 -1.62 16.03
CA ALA A 222 3.17 -0.99 15.32
C ALA A 222 2.76 0.36 14.75
N ALA A 223 3.75 1.23 14.56
CA ALA A 223 3.54 2.54 13.96
C ALA A 223 4.64 2.93 12.97
N LEU A 224 4.23 3.69 11.96
CA LEU A 224 5.10 4.41 11.04
C LEU A 224 4.91 5.90 11.29
N THR A 225 5.99 6.64 11.59
CA THR A 225 5.93 8.08 11.87
C THR A 225 6.91 8.85 10.98
N TRP A 226 6.53 10.03 10.52
CA TRP A 226 7.42 10.96 9.80
C TRP A 226 6.97 12.39 10.11
N GLU A 227 7.93 13.28 10.39
CA GLU A 227 7.64 14.67 10.74
C GLU A 227 6.59 14.77 11.88
N ARG A 228 5.40 15.33 11.58
CA ARG A 228 4.24 15.46 12.48
C ARG A 228 3.09 14.52 12.14
N SER A 229 3.35 13.56 11.25
CA SER A 229 2.38 12.59 10.75
C SER A 229 2.74 11.17 11.14
N GLY A 230 1.76 10.29 11.13
CA GLY A 230 1.98 8.88 11.40
C GLY A 230 0.72 8.04 11.33
N LEU A 231 0.96 6.75 11.33
CA LEU A 231 -0.05 5.70 11.42
C LEU A 231 0.36 4.78 12.56
N ILE A 232 -0.59 4.42 13.42
CA ILE A 232 -0.49 3.31 14.38
C ILE A 232 -1.57 2.29 14.06
N THR A 233 -1.25 1.01 14.16
CA THR A 233 -2.19 -0.09 13.92
C THR A 233 -1.91 -1.23 14.88
N ALA A 234 -2.96 -1.95 15.26
CA ALA A 234 -2.83 -3.27 15.86
C ALA A 234 -2.10 -4.23 14.90
N LEU A 235 -1.34 -5.15 15.48
CA LEU A 235 -0.70 -6.25 14.76
C LEU A 235 -1.73 -7.33 14.42
N LEU A 236 -1.52 -8.00 13.30
CA LEU A 236 -2.18 -9.27 13.03
C LEU A 236 -1.48 -10.35 13.86
N ALA A 237 -2.13 -10.80 14.94
CA ALA A 237 -1.60 -11.76 15.90
C ALA A 237 -1.54 -13.20 15.34
N THR A 238 -0.86 -13.40 14.22
CA THR A 238 -0.67 -14.70 13.57
C THR A 238 0.70 -14.74 12.89
N PRO A 239 1.50 -15.81 13.10
CA PRO A 239 2.80 -15.92 12.46
C PRO A 239 2.64 -16.06 10.94
N PHE A 240 3.45 -15.31 10.19
CA PHE A 240 3.50 -15.48 8.74
C PHE A 240 4.18 -16.80 8.37
N PRO A 241 3.67 -17.58 7.40
CA PRO A 241 4.28 -18.85 7.02
C PRO A 241 5.71 -18.69 6.49
N SER A 242 6.60 -19.65 6.78
CA SER A 242 7.95 -19.68 6.20
C SER A 242 7.88 -19.91 4.68
N THR A 243 8.71 -19.14 3.94
CA THR A 243 8.74 -19.13 2.47
C THR A 243 10.11 -19.47 1.88
N ASP A 244 11.12 -19.78 2.71
CA ASP A 244 12.53 -19.96 2.29
C ASP A 244 12.68 -21.01 1.17
N ARG A 245 11.88 -22.08 1.24
CA ARG A 245 11.87 -23.16 0.24
C ARG A 245 11.29 -22.75 -1.12
N LEU A 246 10.47 -21.70 -1.15
CA LEU A 246 9.83 -21.19 -2.37
C LEU A 246 10.78 -20.33 -3.20
N LEU A 247 11.69 -19.60 -2.55
CA LEU A 247 12.63 -18.69 -3.21
C LEU A 247 13.97 -19.37 -3.59
N SER A 248 14.32 -20.47 -2.94
CA SER A 248 15.61 -21.17 -3.12
C SER A 248 15.67 -22.11 -4.34
N VAL A 249 15.11 -21.72 -5.48
CA VAL A 249 14.97 -22.61 -6.65
C VAL A 249 15.90 -22.18 -7.78
N THR A 250 16.79 -23.07 -8.21
CA THR A 250 17.61 -22.85 -9.40
C THR A 250 16.73 -22.88 -10.66
N PRO A 251 16.74 -21.82 -11.48
CA PRO A 251 15.99 -21.82 -12.73
C PRO A 251 16.68 -22.67 -13.79
N ASP A 252 15.89 -23.27 -14.67
CA ASP A 252 16.37 -23.94 -15.89
C ASP A 252 16.32 -22.99 -17.09
N THR A 253 15.39 -22.04 -17.08
CA THR A 253 15.27 -21.02 -18.10
C THR A 253 15.27 -19.64 -17.49
N THR A 254 15.98 -18.70 -18.11
CA THR A 254 15.94 -17.29 -17.75
C THR A 254 15.57 -16.45 -18.96
N ALA A 255 14.70 -15.46 -18.78
CA ALA A 255 14.30 -14.54 -19.83
C ALA A 255 14.35 -13.10 -19.30
N TRP A 256 15.08 -12.23 -19.98
CA TRP A 256 15.10 -10.79 -19.72
C TRP A 256 14.19 -10.06 -20.70
N VAL A 257 13.31 -9.21 -20.16
CA VAL A 257 12.27 -8.51 -20.92
C VAL A 257 11.96 -7.15 -20.29
N GLU A 258 11.50 -6.18 -21.09
CA GLU A 258 10.94 -4.94 -20.56
C GLU A 258 9.62 -5.21 -19.83
N ALA A 259 9.56 -4.89 -18.54
CA ALA A 259 8.44 -5.24 -17.68
C ALA A 259 7.11 -4.65 -18.18
N ASP A 260 7.12 -3.38 -18.61
CA ASP A 260 5.92 -2.68 -19.10
C ASP A 260 5.40 -3.25 -20.43
N VAL A 261 6.31 -3.72 -21.30
CA VAL A 261 5.95 -4.32 -22.58
C VAL A 261 5.25 -5.66 -22.34
N LEU A 262 5.84 -6.53 -21.51
CA LEU A 262 5.24 -7.81 -21.17
C LEU A 262 3.93 -7.63 -20.38
N ALA A 263 3.87 -6.68 -19.43
CA ALA A 263 2.64 -6.36 -18.70
C ALA A 263 1.54 -5.81 -19.64
N GLY A 264 1.93 -5.07 -20.68
CA GLY A 264 1.05 -4.63 -21.76
C GLY A 264 0.43 -5.81 -22.52
N ALA A 265 1.25 -6.77 -22.94
CA ALA A 265 0.81 -7.96 -23.65
C ALA A 265 -0.15 -8.83 -22.79
N VAL A 266 0.20 -9.07 -21.52
CA VAL A 266 -0.67 -9.80 -20.58
C VAL A 266 -2.02 -9.10 -20.39
N ARG A 267 -2.04 -7.77 -20.26
CA ARG A 267 -3.29 -7.00 -20.13
C ARG A 267 -4.16 -7.08 -21.39
N ARG A 268 -3.56 -7.05 -22.57
CA ARG A 268 -4.29 -7.19 -23.85
C ARG A 268 -4.82 -8.60 -24.09
N ALA A 269 -4.16 -9.62 -23.54
CA ALA A 269 -4.63 -11.00 -23.61
C ALA A 269 -5.82 -11.28 -22.67
N LEU A 270 -6.01 -10.48 -21.62
CA LEU A 270 -7.03 -10.70 -20.57
C LEU A 270 -8.47 -10.91 -21.09
N PRO A 271 -8.98 -10.15 -22.08
CA PRO A 271 -10.32 -10.37 -22.64
C PRO A 271 -10.53 -11.76 -23.26
N TYR A 272 -9.45 -12.46 -23.61
CA TYR A 272 -9.45 -13.78 -24.26
C TYR A 272 -9.18 -14.92 -23.27
N THR A 273 -9.28 -14.67 -21.96
CA THR A 273 -8.98 -15.67 -20.92
C THR A 273 -10.22 -16.35 -20.34
N GLY A 274 -11.40 -15.97 -20.84
CA GLY A 274 -12.69 -16.45 -20.35
C GLY A 274 -12.88 -16.21 -18.84
N PRO A 275 -13.74 -17.00 -18.16
CA PRO A 275 -13.98 -16.86 -16.74
C PRO A 275 -12.80 -17.32 -15.86
N HIS A 276 -11.84 -18.06 -16.42
CA HIS A 276 -10.74 -18.66 -15.66
C HIS A 276 -9.52 -17.74 -15.53
N GLY A 277 -9.40 -16.69 -16.34
CA GLY A 277 -8.34 -15.70 -16.21
C GLY A 277 -6.94 -16.21 -16.58
N LEU A 278 -6.83 -17.33 -17.30
CA LEU A 278 -5.56 -17.99 -17.61
C LEU A 278 -4.94 -17.52 -18.92
N ILE A 279 -3.65 -17.17 -18.89
CA ILE A 279 -2.81 -16.97 -20.08
C ILE A 279 -1.72 -18.04 -20.13
N SER A 280 -1.29 -18.37 -21.35
CA SER A 280 -0.07 -19.13 -21.63
C SER A 280 1.08 -18.18 -21.92
N LEU A 281 2.25 -18.45 -21.34
CA LEU A 281 3.50 -17.79 -21.61
C LEU A 281 4.46 -18.84 -22.16
N GLU A 282 4.76 -18.76 -23.44
CA GLU A 282 5.68 -19.68 -24.13
C GLU A 282 7.03 -18.97 -24.31
N VAL A 283 8.10 -19.60 -23.83
CA VAL A 283 9.45 -19.07 -24.00
C VAL A 283 10.02 -19.53 -25.34
N GLY A 284 10.30 -18.59 -26.24
CA GLY A 284 10.99 -18.81 -27.53
C GLY A 284 12.48 -18.47 -27.47
N ASP A 285 13.16 -18.47 -28.62
CA ASP A 285 14.61 -18.22 -28.70
C ASP A 285 15.01 -16.76 -28.45
N ALA A 286 14.17 -15.81 -28.87
CA ALA A 286 14.41 -14.37 -28.73
C ALA A 286 13.14 -13.60 -28.33
N GLU A 287 12.12 -14.33 -27.86
CA GLU A 287 10.81 -13.78 -27.54
C GLU A 287 10.09 -14.59 -26.45
N LEU A 288 9.17 -13.92 -25.78
CA LEU A 288 8.12 -14.52 -24.97
C LEU A 288 6.80 -14.35 -25.72
N ARG A 289 6.07 -15.45 -25.91
CA ARG A 289 4.74 -15.41 -26.54
C ARG A 289 3.67 -15.49 -25.48
N VAL A 290 2.82 -14.47 -25.43
CA VAL A 290 1.66 -14.39 -24.52
C VAL A 290 0.42 -14.79 -25.31
N ARG A 291 -0.28 -15.85 -24.87
CA ARG A 291 -1.48 -16.35 -25.52
C ARG A 291 -2.67 -16.43 -24.57
N GLY A 292 -3.80 -15.86 -24.96
CA GLY A 292 -5.11 -16.04 -24.33
C GLY A 292 -6.04 -16.78 -25.28
N VAL A 293 -6.77 -17.79 -24.80
CA VAL A 293 -7.71 -18.57 -25.61
C VAL A 293 -8.97 -18.86 -24.82
N ASP A 294 -10.11 -18.57 -25.41
CA ASP A 294 -11.42 -18.94 -24.89
C ASP A 294 -12.42 -19.15 -26.04
N SER A 295 -13.28 -20.17 -25.91
CA SER A 295 -14.16 -20.61 -27.00
C SER A 295 -15.21 -19.58 -27.42
N GLN A 296 -15.54 -18.61 -26.54
CA GLN A 296 -16.58 -17.60 -26.80
C GLN A 296 -15.99 -16.26 -27.22
N THR A 297 -14.82 -15.92 -26.68
CA THR A 297 -14.16 -14.62 -26.87
C THR A 297 -13.03 -14.65 -27.90
N GLY A 298 -12.65 -15.84 -28.37
CA GLY A 298 -11.66 -16.05 -29.41
C GLY A 298 -10.25 -16.27 -28.86
N GLU A 299 -9.24 -15.86 -29.62
CA GLU A 299 -7.84 -15.98 -29.21
C GLU A 299 -7.06 -14.67 -29.40
N SER A 300 -6.02 -14.53 -28.58
CA SER A 300 -5.00 -13.50 -28.71
C SER A 300 -3.62 -14.14 -28.63
N GLU A 301 -2.70 -13.65 -29.45
CA GLU A 301 -1.30 -14.04 -29.42
C GLU A 301 -0.44 -12.80 -29.65
N GLU A 302 0.52 -12.56 -28.77
CA GLU A 302 1.44 -11.44 -28.88
C GLU A 302 2.87 -11.90 -28.54
N MET A 303 3.83 -11.48 -29.35
CA MET A 303 5.26 -11.78 -29.18
C MET A 303 5.96 -10.57 -28.57
N VAL A 304 6.67 -10.80 -27.46
CA VAL A 304 7.44 -9.78 -26.76
C VAL A 304 8.91 -10.15 -26.84
N LYS A 305 9.75 -9.28 -27.39
CA LYS A 305 11.20 -9.50 -27.50
C LYS A 305 11.80 -9.77 -26.11
N ALA A 306 12.64 -10.79 -26.02
CA ALA A 306 13.34 -11.15 -24.79
C ALA A 306 14.74 -11.71 -25.09
N VAL A 307 15.64 -11.61 -24.12
CA VAL A 307 16.92 -12.34 -24.15
C VAL A 307 16.77 -13.59 -23.31
N VAL A 308 16.86 -14.76 -23.93
CA VAL A 308 16.56 -16.05 -23.31
C VAL A 308 17.82 -16.90 -23.20
N ASP A 309 17.98 -17.56 -22.06
CA ASP A 309 18.99 -18.58 -21.80
C ASP A 309 18.35 -19.83 -21.17
N GLY A 310 18.85 -21.01 -21.54
CA GLY A 310 18.31 -22.30 -21.08
C GLY A 310 17.19 -22.87 -21.96
N GLY A 311 16.19 -23.50 -21.33
CA GLY A 311 15.07 -24.19 -21.98
C GLY A 311 14.03 -23.30 -22.69
N ARG A 312 12.97 -23.93 -23.21
CA ARG A 312 11.81 -23.29 -23.89
C ARG A 312 10.48 -23.74 -23.29
N PRO A 313 10.27 -23.54 -21.97
CA PRO A 313 9.06 -24.01 -21.31
C PRO A 313 7.84 -23.19 -21.73
N THR A 314 6.68 -23.84 -21.66
CA THR A 314 5.39 -23.17 -21.64
C THR A 314 4.84 -23.19 -20.23
N ARG A 315 4.38 -22.04 -19.74
CA ARG A 315 3.79 -21.89 -18.40
C ARG A 315 2.44 -21.20 -18.50
N ARG A 316 1.49 -21.60 -17.66
CA ARG A 316 0.19 -20.92 -17.55
C ARG A 316 0.12 -20.15 -16.25
N PHE A 317 -0.44 -18.94 -16.29
CA PHE A 317 -0.59 -18.07 -15.12
C PHE A 317 -2.00 -17.51 -15.04
N GLN A 318 -2.45 -17.20 -13.82
CA GLN A 318 -3.49 -16.20 -13.64
C GLN A 318 -2.96 -14.86 -14.18
N ALA A 319 -3.60 -14.35 -15.23
CA ALA A 319 -3.15 -13.15 -15.96
C ALA A 319 -2.95 -11.96 -15.03
N ARG A 320 -3.88 -11.78 -14.07
CA ARG A 320 -3.80 -10.72 -13.06
C ARG A 320 -2.56 -10.84 -12.17
N ASN A 321 -2.21 -12.05 -11.72
CA ASN A 321 -1.07 -12.26 -10.84
C ASN A 321 0.25 -11.97 -11.55
N LEU A 322 0.37 -12.39 -12.82
CA LEU A 322 1.54 -12.08 -13.63
C LEU A 322 1.62 -10.58 -13.93
N ALA A 323 0.52 -9.94 -14.33
CA ALA A 323 0.48 -8.50 -14.59
C ALA A 323 0.84 -7.67 -13.36
N ASP A 324 0.34 -8.03 -12.18
CA ASP A 324 0.67 -7.35 -10.92
C ASP A 324 2.14 -7.56 -10.54
N GLY A 325 2.68 -8.76 -10.74
CA GLY A 325 4.10 -9.05 -10.52
C GLY A 325 5.02 -8.25 -11.45
N LEU A 326 4.66 -8.13 -12.74
CA LEU A 326 5.42 -7.32 -13.71
C LEU A 326 5.33 -5.82 -13.40
N LYS A 327 4.15 -5.33 -12.98
CA LYS A 327 3.95 -3.93 -12.58
C LYS A 327 4.88 -3.51 -11.43
N ALA A 328 5.29 -4.45 -10.59
CA ALA A 328 6.23 -4.19 -9.51
C ALA A 328 7.64 -3.80 -10.00
N PHE A 329 7.93 -3.99 -11.30
CA PHE A 329 9.18 -3.65 -11.98
C PHE A 329 8.94 -2.67 -13.15
N ALA A 330 7.88 -1.85 -13.08
CA ALA A 330 7.57 -0.87 -14.13
C ALA A 330 8.76 0.05 -14.43
N GLY A 331 9.00 0.32 -15.72
CA GLY A 331 10.14 1.10 -16.20
C GLY A 331 11.50 0.39 -16.22
N GLU A 332 11.57 -0.91 -15.86
CA GLU A 332 12.82 -1.66 -15.73
C GLU A 332 12.86 -2.89 -16.67
N GLN A 333 14.08 -3.41 -16.89
CA GLN A 333 14.27 -4.78 -17.37
C GLN A 333 14.01 -5.75 -16.21
N VAL A 334 13.19 -6.77 -16.45
CA VAL A 334 12.87 -7.81 -15.46
C VAL A 334 13.35 -9.16 -15.95
N ARG A 335 14.00 -9.91 -15.07
CA ARG A 335 14.40 -11.29 -15.28
C ARG A 335 13.31 -12.22 -14.79
N LEU A 336 12.79 -13.06 -15.67
CA LEU A 336 11.94 -14.20 -15.34
C LEU A 336 12.82 -15.44 -15.20
N ALA A 337 12.91 -15.99 -14.01
CA ALA A 337 13.57 -17.25 -13.69
C ALA A 337 12.52 -18.36 -13.59
N VAL A 338 12.49 -19.23 -14.59
CA VAL A 338 11.52 -20.31 -14.73
C VAL A 338 12.19 -21.64 -14.37
N PRO A 339 11.76 -22.32 -13.29
CA PRO A 339 12.22 -23.67 -12.98
C PRO A 339 11.67 -24.70 -13.97
N ASP A 340 12.43 -25.77 -14.22
CA ASP A 340 12.01 -26.91 -15.06
C ASP A 340 10.73 -27.58 -14.51
N ILE A 341 10.62 -27.69 -13.20
CA ILE A 341 9.46 -28.31 -12.54
C ILE A 341 8.23 -27.41 -12.71
N ASP A 342 7.28 -27.84 -13.54
CA ASP A 342 6.03 -27.16 -13.90
C ASP A 342 5.19 -26.59 -12.74
N ARG A 343 5.35 -27.13 -11.52
CA ARG A 343 4.60 -26.70 -10.33
C ARG A 343 5.29 -25.61 -9.51
N ARG A 344 6.54 -25.28 -9.80
CA ARG A 344 7.28 -24.24 -9.07
C ARG A 344 6.99 -22.87 -9.66
N GLY A 345 6.98 -21.86 -8.79
CA GLY A 345 6.75 -20.48 -9.18
C GLY A 345 7.83 -19.94 -10.11
N THR A 346 7.44 -19.06 -11.02
CA THR A 346 8.39 -18.22 -11.75
C THR A 346 8.80 -17.07 -10.85
N VAL A 347 10.10 -16.86 -10.69
CA VAL A 347 10.67 -15.77 -9.90
C VAL A 347 11.01 -14.61 -10.82
N LEU A 348 10.55 -13.41 -10.46
CA LEU A 348 10.80 -12.16 -11.15
C LEU A 348 11.73 -11.32 -10.26
N THR A 349 12.81 -10.84 -10.86
CA THR A 349 13.79 -9.94 -10.22
C THR A 349 14.18 -8.85 -11.19
N GLY A 350 14.27 -7.61 -10.72
CA GLY A 350 14.83 -6.49 -11.48
C GLY A 350 16.32 -6.31 -11.20
N GLU A 351 16.91 -5.29 -11.81
CA GLU A 351 18.22 -4.78 -11.39
C GLU A 351 18.12 -4.09 -10.03
N ALA A 352 19.26 -3.95 -9.34
CA ALA A 352 19.32 -3.23 -8.07
C ALA A 352 18.88 -1.77 -8.28
N ARG A 353 17.87 -1.34 -7.52
CA ARG A 353 17.34 0.03 -7.59
C ARG A 353 18.28 1.03 -6.95
N ARG A 354 18.17 2.30 -7.35
CA ARG A 354 18.92 3.42 -6.75
C ARG A 354 18.72 3.55 -5.24
N ASP A 355 17.56 3.10 -4.74
CA ASP A 355 17.20 3.16 -3.32
C ASP A 355 17.71 1.94 -2.51
N GLU A 356 18.60 1.13 -3.10
CA GLU A 356 19.12 -0.13 -2.52
C GLU A 356 18.04 -1.15 -2.16
N VAL A 357 16.84 -0.99 -2.76
CA VAL A 357 15.73 -1.92 -2.58
C VAL A 357 15.91 -3.12 -3.51
N GLU A 358 16.03 -4.30 -2.91
CA GLU A 358 16.06 -5.57 -3.61
C GLU A 358 14.65 -6.18 -3.61
N LEU A 359 13.99 -6.20 -4.77
CA LEU A 359 12.64 -6.75 -4.91
C LEU A 359 12.69 -8.12 -5.62
N THR A 360 12.04 -9.10 -5.01
CA THR A 360 11.79 -10.43 -5.59
C THR A 360 10.29 -10.69 -5.60
N TYR A 361 9.76 -11.16 -6.72
CA TYR A 361 8.35 -11.49 -6.87
C TYR A 361 8.20 -12.91 -7.42
N LEU A 362 7.44 -13.77 -6.76
CA LEU A 362 7.16 -15.12 -7.22
C LEU A 362 5.71 -15.22 -7.65
N VAL A 363 5.47 -15.77 -8.84
CA VAL A 363 4.14 -16.05 -9.37
C VAL A 363 3.98 -17.55 -9.55
N ALA A 364 3.03 -18.16 -8.85
CA ALA A 364 2.74 -19.58 -8.99
C ALA A 364 2.09 -19.85 -10.36
N PRO A 365 2.49 -20.93 -11.05
CA PRO A 365 1.80 -21.37 -12.25
C PRO A 365 0.42 -21.92 -11.90
N SER A 366 -0.53 -21.70 -12.80
CA SER A 366 -1.87 -22.27 -12.72
C SER A 366 -1.90 -23.65 -13.35
N ARG A 367 -2.65 -24.57 -12.74
CA ARG A 367 -2.98 -25.83 -13.40
C ARG A 367 -3.96 -25.55 -14.53
N GLY A 368 -3.56 -25.85 -15.76
CA GLY A 368 -4.52 -26.07 -16.83
C GLY A 368 -5.14 -27.44 -16.65
N GLY A 369 -6.47 -27.53 -16.57
CA GLY A 369 -7.14 -28.76 -16.96
C GLY A 369 -6.71 -29.09 -18.39
N GLY A 370 -6.20 -30.29 -18.61
CA GLY A 370 -6.12 -30.83 -19.96
C GLY A 370 -7.55 -30.89 -20.49
N HIS A 371 -7.78 -30.21 -21.60
CA HIS A 371 -8.79 -30.70 -22.53
C HIS A 371 -8.10 -31.67 -23.46
#